data_AF-A0A6B3CAT4-F1
#
_entry.id   AF-A0A6B3CAT4-F1
#
_cell.length_a   1.000
_cell.length_b   1.000
_cell.length_c   1.000
_cell.angle_alpha   90.00
_cell.angle_beta   90.00
_cell.angle_gamma   90.00
#
_symmetry.space_group_name_H-M   'P 1'
#
loop_
_entity.id
_entity.type
_entity.pdbx_description
1 polymer ?
#
loop_
_entity_poly.entity_id
_entity_poly.type
_entity_poly.pdbx_seq_one_letter_code
_entity_poly.pdbx_strand_id
1 'polypeptide(L)'
;GVGEQIYGLGERFTPFVKNGQVVDMWQADGGTSSEQAYKNIPFYLSSRGYGVFVNHPGAVSFEVGSESVGQVQFSVEDQTLEYYVVAGPTPK
;
A
#
# COMPACT_ATOMS: atom_id res chain seq x y z
N GLY A 1 -2.07 13.73 7.13
CA GLY A 1 -2.12 15.21 7.25
C GLY A 1 -1.63 15.86 5.96
N VAL A 2 -1.62 17.19 5.84
CA VAL A 2 -1.30 17.86 4.55
C VAL A 2 0.10 17.48 4.06
N GLY A 3 0.21 17.11 2.77
CA GLY A 3 1.48 16.87 2.08
C GLY A 3 2.14 15.49 2.29
N GLU A 4 1.48 14.56 3.00
CA GLU A 4 1.99 13.20 3.16
C GLU A 4 1.89 12.40 1.86
N GLN A 5 2.99 11.76 1.47
CA GLN A 5 3.08 10.93 0.26
C GLN A 5 3.33 9.48 0.66
N ILE A 6 2.67 8.56 -0.04
CA ILE A 6 2.75 7.12 0.20
C ILE A 6 3.47 6.42 -0.95
N TYR A 7 4.36 5.48 -0.61
CA TYR A 7 5.18 4.72 -1.55
C TYR A 7 5.15 3.21 -1.23
N GLY A 8 5.69 2.39 -2.13
CA GLY A 8 5.84 0.95 -1.92
C GLY A 8 4.68 0.16 -2.52
N LEU A 9 4.10 -0.73 -1.71
CA LEU A 9 3.06 -1.70 -2.10
C LEU A 9 3.53 -2.72 -3.15
N GLY A 10 4.84 -3.01 -3.13
CA GLY A 10 5.50 -3.94 -4.06
C GLY A 10 6.06 -3.28 -5.32
N GLU A 11 6.28 -4.08 -6.36
CA GLU A 11 6.64 -3.60 -7.70
C GLU A 11 5.38 -3.08 -8.39
N ARG A 12 5.35 -1.79 -8.76
CA ARG A 12 4.19 -1.15 -9.38
C ARG A 12 4.63 -0.31 -10.58
N PHE A 13 3.78 -0.31 -11.61
CA PHE A 13 3.99 0.46 -12.85
C PHE A 13 3.06 1.68 -12.97
N THR A 14 2.19 1.87 -11.98
CA THR A 14 1.41 3.09 -11.78
C THR A 14 2.29 4.24 -11.24
N PRO A 15 1.79 5.50 -11.16
CA PRO A 15 2.57 6.61 -10.61
C PRO A 15 3.25 6.26 -9.28
N PHE A 16 4.47 6.75 -9.10
CA PHE A 16 5.34 6.41 -7.97
C PHE A 16 4.71 6.73 -6.60
N VAL A 17 4.11 7.91 -6.49
CA VAL A 17 3.30 8.31 -5.32
C VAL A 17 1.93 7.64 -5.41
N LYS A 18 1.54 6.90 -4.37
CA LYS A 18 0.33 6.07 -4.34
C LYS A 18 -0.93 6.81 -3.91
N ASN A 19 -0.83 8.04 -3.42
CA ASN A 19 -2.00 8.86 -3.10
C ASN A 19 -2.98 8.95 -4.29
N GLY A 20 -4.25 8.68 -4.03
CA GLY A 20 -5.34 8.61 -5.01
C GLY A 20 -5.49 7.25 -5.70
N GLN A 21 -4.71 6.23 -5.34
CA GLN A 21 -4.75 4.91 -6.00
C GLN A 21 -5.42 3.85 -5.13
N VAL A 22 -6.23 3.01 -5.77
CA VAL A 22 -6.62 1.69 -5.27
C VAL A 22 -5.53 0.70 -5.63
N VAL A 23 -5.12 -0.14 -4.69
CA VAL A 23 -4.06 -1.12 -4.91
C VAL A 23 -4.40 -2.46 -4.24
N ASP A 24 -4.67 -3.47 -5.05
CA ASP A 24 -4.91 -4.82 -4.55
C ASP A 24 -3.62 -5.62 -4.44
N MET A 25 -3.44 -6.31 -3.31
CA MET A 25 -2.33 -7.24 -3.06
C MET A 25 -2.67 -8.60 -3.63
N TRP A 26 -2.50 -8.74 -4.95
CA TRP A 26 -2.73 -9.99 -5.65
C TRP A 26 -1.74 -10.18 -6.79
N GLN A 27 -1.01 -11.30 -6.77
CA GLN A 27 0.01 -11.62 -7.77
C GLN A 27 -0.67 -12.00 -9.08
N ALA A 28 -0.44 -11.22 -10.12
CA ALA A 28 -1.08 -11.40 -11.42
C ALA A 28 -0.11 -11.13 -12.58
N ASP A 29 -0.37 -11.79 -13.70
CA ASP A 29 0.38 -11.63 -14.95
C ASP A 29 -0.28 -10.56 -15.84
N GLY A 30 0.06 -9.30 -15.58
CA GLY A 30 -0.49 -8.15 -16.29
C GLY A 30 0.53 -7.34 -17.10
N GLY A 31 1.74 -7.87 -17.30
CA GLY A 31 2.85 -7.14 -17.90
C GLY A 31 3.30 -5.94 -17.06
N THR A 32 3.87 -4.92 -17.71
CA THR A 32 4.44 -3.72 -17.05
C THR A 32 3.71 -2.43 -17.43
N SER A 33 2.50 -2.55 -17.97
CA SER A 33 1.72 -1.42 -18.50
C SER A 33 0.28 -1.39 -17.95
N SER A 34 0.04 -2.08 -16.85
CA SER A 34 -1.23 -2.14 -16.13
C SER A 34 -1.01 -1.89 -14.63
N GLU A 35 -2.10 -1.84 -13.87
CA GLU A 35 -2.12 -1.76 -12.41
C GLU A 35 -1.74 -3.08 -11.72
N GLN A 36 -1.85 -4.19 -12.44
CA GLN A 36 -1.48 -5.52 -11.96
C GLN A 36 0.04 -5.61 -11.72
N ALA A 37 0.41 -6.47 -10.79
CA ALA A 37 1.80 -6.64 -10.38
C ALA A 37 2.13 -8.11 -10.14
N TYR A 38 3.35 -8.49 -10.53
CA TYR A 38 3.91 -9.80 -10.20
C TYR A 38 4.35 -9.86 -8.73
N LYS A 39 4.87 -8.75 -8.19
CA LYS A 39 5.52 -8.70 -6.87
C LYS A 39 4.74 -7.78 -5.94
N ASN A 40 3.68 -8.29 -5.33
CA ASN A 40 2.87 -7.56 -4.37
C ASN A 40 3.47 -7.72 -2.97
N ILE A 41 3.60 -6.62 -2.24
CA ILE A 41 4.08 -6.62 -0.85
C ILE A 41 3.14 -5.71 -0.07
N PRO A 42 2.41 -6.20 0.96
CA PRO A 42 1.45 -5.42 1.75
C PRO A 42 2.15 -4.48 2.74
N PHE A 43 3.14 -3.72 2.25
CA PHE A 43 3.90 -2.73 2.98
C PHE A 43 3.91 -1.40 2.23
N TYR A 44 3.54 -0.32 2.90
CA TYR A 44 3.75 1.02 2.40
C TYR A 44 4.68 1.83 3.29
N LEU A 45 5.36 2.79 2.69
CA LEU A 45 6.21 3.77 3.35
C LEU A 45 5.59 5.16 3.22
N SER A 46 5.50 5.88 4.31
CA SER A 46 5.11 7.29 4.33
C SER A 46 6.32 8.21 4.21
N SER A 47 6.17 9.33 3.49
CA SER A 47 7.16 10.43 3.46
C SER A 47 7.41 11.05 4.84
N ARG A 48 6.62 10.70 5.86
CA ARG A 48 6.82 11.08 7.26
C ARG A 48 7.76 10.14 8.03
N GLY A 49 8.37 9.18 7.36
CA GLY A 49 9.40 8.33 7.95
C GLY A 49 8.83 7.22 8.83
N TYR A 50 7.67 6.69 8.50
CA TYR A 50 7.15 5.45 9.08
C TYR A 50 6.60 4.55 7.97
N GLY A 51 6.56 3.26 8.23
CA GLY A 51 5.92 2.27 7.35
C GLY A 51 4.80 1.52 8.05
N VAL A 52 3.92 0.91 7.27
CA VAL A 52 2.92 -0.03 7.79
C VAL A 52 2.97 -1.30 6.96
N PHE A 53 3.09 -2.44 7.63
CA PHE A 53 3.00 -3.77 7.06
C PHE A 53 1.69 -4.41 7.50
N VAL A 54 0.80 -4.77 6.57
CA VAL A 54 -0.41 -5.53 6.87
C VAL A 54 -0.05 -7.01 6.80
N ASN A 55 -0.07 -7.69 7.95
CA ASN A 55 0.37 -9.07 8.07
C ASN A 55 -0.76 -10.03 7.71
N HIS A 56 -1.07 -10.09 6.42
CA HIS A 56 -2.07 -10.97 5.88
C HIS A 56 -1.56 -11.60 4.58
N PRO A 57 -1.51 -12.95 4.48
CA PRO A 57 -0.95 -13.63 3.30
C PRO A 57 -1.94 -13.70 2.13
N GLY A 58 -3.24 -13.50 2.39
CA GLY A 58 -4.29 -13.44 1.37
C GLY A 58 -4.43 -12.06 0.72
N ALA A 59 -5.52 -11.86 -0.01
CA ALA A 59 -5.83 -10.58 -0.63
C ALA A 59 -6.00 -9.47 0.42
N VAL A 60 -5.33 -8.35 0.17
CA VAL A 60 -5.48 -7.09 0.93
C VAL A 60 -5.81 -6.01 -0.08
N SER A 61 -6.91 -5.29 0.12
CA SER A 61 -7.26 -4.15 -0.72
C SER A 61 -6.85 -2.86 -0.03
N PHE A 62 -6.09 -2.01 -0.70
CA PHE A 62 -5.67 -0.70 -0.20
C PHE A 62 -6.38 0.43 -0.93
N GLU A 63 -6.93 1.37 -0.17
CA GLU A 63 -7.47 2.64 -0.65
C GLU A 63 -6.55 3.76 -0.15
N VAL A 64 -5.60 4.19 -0.98
CA VAL A 64 -4.57 5.17 -0.58
C VAL A 64 -5.08 6.58 -0.82
N GLY A 65 -6.02 7.04 -0.02
CA GLY A 65 -6.63 8.37 -0.17
C GLY A 65 -7.53 8.49 -1.40
N SER A 66 -7.91 7.37 -2.01
CA SER A 66 -8.85 7.22 -3.12
C SER A 66 -10.31 7.28 -2.64
N GLU A 67 -10.64 6.65 -1.51
CA GLU A 67 -11.96 6.75 -0.89
C GLU A 67 -12.10 7.99 0.02
N SER A 68 -11.21 8.12 1.00
CA SER A 68 -11.17 9.27 1.92
C SER A 68 -9.83 9.99 1.86
N VAL A 69 -9.83 11.21 1.32
CA VAL A 69 -8.62 12.03 1.17
C VAL A 69 -7.94 12.23 2.53
N GLY A 70 -6.63 11.96 2.58
CA GLY A 70 -5.81 12.12 3.78
C GLY A 70 -5.74 10.90 4.70
N GLN A 71 -6.35 9.78 4.31
CA GLN A 71 -6.25 8.49 4.98
C GLN A 71 -5.65 7.44 4.04
N VAL A 72 -5.00 6.42 4.63
CA VAL A 72 -4.71 5.16 3.95
C VAL A 72 -5.59 4.13 4.61
N GLN A 73 -6.46 3.50 3.84
CA GLN A 73 -7.35 2.45 4.33
C GLN A 73 -6.92 1.12 3.72
N PHE A 74 -7.14 0.04 4.46
CA PHE A 74 -6.93 -1.30 3.97
C PHE A 74 -7.92 -2.26 4.61
N SER A 75 -8.31 -3.26 3.85
CA SER A 75 -9.27 -4.27 4.27
C SER A 75 -8.82 -5.66 3.82
N VAL A 76 -9.28 -6.66 4.57
CA VAL A 76 -9.09 -8.09 4.30
C VAL A 76 -10.41 -8.79 4.54
N GLU A 77 -10.70 -9.82 3.76
CA GLU A 77 -11.83 -10.71 3.99
C GLU A 77 -11.43 -11.80 4.99
N ASP A 78 -11.25 -11.41 6.25
CA ASP A 78 -10.91 -12.31 7.35
C ASP A 78 -11.54 -11.81 8.66
N GLN A 79 -11.57 -12.65 9.69
CA GLN A 79 -12.10 -12.30 11.01
C GLN A 79 -11.13 -11.47 11.85
N THR A 80 -9.86 -11.41 11.45
CA THR A 80 -8.81 -10.68 12.15
C THR A 80 -7.99 -9.83 11.20
N LEU A 81 -7.60 -8.65 11.66
CA LEU A 81 -6.67 -7.76 10.98
C LEU A 81 -5.46 -7.52 11.87
N GLU A 82 -4.29 -7.97 11.42
CA GLU A 82 -3.01 -7.71 12.07
C GLU A 82 -2.15 -6.80 11.18
N TYR A 83 -1.57 -5.77 11.77
CA TYR A 83 -0.65 -4.88 11.07
C TYR A 83 0.39 -4.32 12.03
N TYR A 84 1.55 -4.00 11.47
CA TYR A 84 2.69 -3.47 12.18
C TYR A 84 2.98 -2.06 11.71
N VAL A 85 3.14 -1.13 12.65
CA VAL A 85 3.68 0.20 12.37
C VAL A 85 5.17 0.15 12.63
N VAL A 86 5.96 0.41 11.59
CA VAL A 86 7.42 0.47 11.67
C VAL A 86 7.81 1.93 11.76
N ALA A 87 8.25 2.37 12.94
CA ALA A 87 8.70 3.74 13.16
C ALA A 87 10.12 3.96 12.59
N GLY A 88 10.36 5.13 11.98
CA GLY A 88 11.68 5.55 11.49
C GLY A 88 12.50 6.31 12.54
N PRO A 89 13.11 7.46 12.17
CA PRO A 89 12.40 8.61 11.61
C PRO A 89 12.68 8.88 10.11
N THR A 90 13.54 8.07 9.50
CA THR A 90 13.91 8.20 8.09
C THR A 90 13.45 6.99 7.28
N PRO A 91 13.31 7.11 5.95
CA PRO A 91 13.02 5.97 5.07
C PRO A 91 14.00 4.79 5.13
N LYS A 92 15.26 5.05 5.49
CA LYS A 92 16.33 4.05 5.56
C LYS A 92 16.50 3.52 6.96
#